data_AF-A0A2P8DM37-F1
#
_entry.id   AF-A0A2P8DM37-F1
#
_cell.length_a   1.000
_cell.length_b   1.000
_cell.length_c   1.000
_cell.angle_alpha   90.00
_cell.angle_beta   90.00
_cell.angle_gamma   90.00
#
_symmetry.space_group_name_H-M   'P 1'
#
loop_
_entity.id
_entity.type
_entity.pdbx_description
1 polymer ?
#
loop_
_entity_poly.entity_id
_entity_poly.type
_entity_poly.pdbx_seq_one_letter_code
_entity_poly.pdbx_strand_id
1 'polypeptide(L)'
;MQETERISKELLVEDASIWFTEQLNDLCILIKAPTNTCKSLIKECGAEIIIGKDNTLIKPIIHIGIKIFDDKINPLLLTGAHRFREENKALIKILKSESCLVGLYNELGVLVSRCQVVFNSDTQQILEFIGGLETLYFGDFTGEVIDSLDSFDYTIDNTRQFKNPYLIDLMTINCEFKNWNHVDAHFAGVIEQPQTRIDDLEEGATLEKYVWFSIESLFPFNIYLNPRFKNSKGDKELTDILAFYDSGIFLIETKGLSVFAQTKEKSMEKKVTTLKKHIKKAITQLIGATENIERGTQFFDSKGKKIELNKNIVPHCIVLVSELLPFGDWENIQKEILIAMCESKIFLNVLDFREFMTLVKNTKGKKEYLDYYLIQRTKKFVEYKNIHLRTIVTGQNRLEDQEP
;
A
#
# COMPACT_ATOMS: atom_id res chain seq x y z
N MET A 1 -4.53 -22.16 -14.55
CA MET A 1 -4.58 -20.69 -14.71
C MET A 1 -3.32 -20.30 -15.49
N GLN A 2 -3.43 -19.47 -16.54
CA GLN A 2 -2.24 -19.00 -17.26
C GLN A 2 -1.40 -18.12 -16.33
N GLU A 3 -0.07 -18.19 -16.41
CA GLU A 3 0.87 -17.45 -15.54
C GLU A 3 0.51 -15.95 -15.45
N THR A 4 0.21 -15.33 -16.59
CA THR A 4 -0.19 -13.92 -16.67
C THR A 4 -1.47 -13.63 -15.89
N GLU A 5 -2.49 -14.49 -16.00
CA GLU A 5 -3.76 -14.33 -15.28
C GLU A 5 -3.56 -14.44 -13.77
N ARG A 6 -2.67 -15.36 -13.33
CA ARG A 6 -2.30 -15.51 -11.92
C ARG A 6 -1.63 -14.25 -11.38
N ILE A 7 -0.55 -13.82 -12.03
CA ILE A 7 0.23 -12.65 -11.61
C ILE A 7 -0.63 -11.39 -11.60
N SER A 8 -1.51 -11.21 -12.59
CA SER A 8 -2.45 -10.09 -12.58
C SER A 8 -3.40 -10.12 -11.37
N LYS A 9 -3.88 -11.29 -10.95
CA LYS A 9 -4.70 -11.42 -9.73
C LYS A 9 -3.89 -11.11 -8.47
N GLU A 10 -2.69 -11.65 -8.36
CA GLU A 10 -1.79 -11.41 -7.22
C GLU A 10 -1.42 -9.92 -7.12
N LEU A 11 -1.07 -9.26 -8.23
CA LEU A 11 -0.80 -7.82 -8.28
C LEU A 11 -2.00 -6.97 -7.83
N LEU A 12 -3.24 -7.43 -8.03
CA LEU A 12 -4.43 -6.70 -7.56
C LEU A 12 -4.69 -6.97 -6.07
N VAL A 13 -4.54 -8.21 -5.63
CA VAL A 13 -4.92 -8.65 -4.29
C VAL A 13 -3.84 -8.33 -3.25
N GLU A 14 -2.60 -8.73 -3.50
CA GLU A 14 -1.50 -8.59 -2.54
C GLU A 14 -1.21 -7.12 -2.25
N ASP A 15 -0.75 -6.83 -1.03
CA ASP A 15 -0.42 -5.47 -0.63
C ASP A 15 0.89 -5.01 -1.27
N ALA A 16 1.91 -5.87 -1.22
CA ALA A 16 3.25 -5.65 -1.73
C ALA A 16 3.98 -7.00 -1.82
N SER A 17 4.79 -7.20 -2.86
CA SER A 17 5.57 -8.42 -3.08
C SER A 17 6.55 -8.24 -4.25
N ILE A 18 7.33 -9.28 -4.54
CA ILE A 18 8.25 -9.37 -5.67
C ILE A 18 7.99 -10.68 -6.43
N TRP A 19 7.92 -10.61 -7.76
CA TRP A 19 7.69 -11.76 -8.63
C TRP A 19 8.75 -11.85 -9.72
N PHE A 20 9.17 -13.07 -10.04
CA PHE A 20 10.07 -13.40 -11.14
C PHE A 20 9.25 -14.10 -12.22
N THR A 21 9.23 -13.56 -13.43
CA THR A 21 8.36 -14.04 -14.51
C THR A 21 9.01 -13.88 -15.87
N GLU A 22 8.46 -14.57 -16.86
CA GLU A 22 8.81 -14.45 -18.28
C GLU A 22 7.56 -14.00 -19.06
N GLN A 23 7.48 -12.70 -19.38
CA GLN A 23 6.34 -12.13 -20.11
C GLN A 23 6.70 -11.90 -21.57
N LEU A 24 5.97 -12.53 -22.49
CA LEU A 24 6.17 -12.36 -23.94
C LEU A 24 7.62 -12.61 -24.42
N ASN A 25 8.32 -13.55 -23.75
CA ASN A 25 9.76 -13.87 -23.91
C ASN A 25 10.74 -12.88 -23.28
N ASP A 26 10.27 -11.82 -22.61
CA ASP A 26 11.12 -10.94 -21.81
C ASP A 26 11.18 -11.43 -20.36
N LEU A 27 12.39 -11.49 -19.82
CA LEU A 27 12.62 -11.78 -18.40
C LEU A 27 12.33 -10.53 -17.57
N CYS A 28 11.47 -10.68 -16.57
CA CYS A 28 10.93 -9.57 -15.81
C CYS A 28 10.94 -9.85 -14.30
N ILE A 29 11.30 -8.83 -13.54
CA ILE A 29 11.01 -8.73 -12.10
C ILE A 29 9.88 -7.74 -11.91
N LEU A 30 8.79 -8.16 -11.28
CA LEU A 30 7.69 -7.27 -10.92
C LEU A 30 7.83 -6.95 -9.44
N ILE A 31 7.79 -5.67 -9.07
CA ILE A 31 7.84 -5.23 -7.69
C ILE A 31 6.57 -4.43 -7.42
N LYS A 32 5.73 -4.91 -6.51
CA LYS A 32 4.63 -4.13 -5.97
C LYS A 32 5.03 -3.58 -4.62
N ALA A 33 5.01 -2.27 -4.47
CA ALA A 33 5.42 -1.60 -3.24
C ALA A 33 4.56 -0.36 -2.99
N PRO A 34 4.58 0.21 -1.77
CA PRO A 34 3.97 1.51 -1.52
C PRO A 34 4.50 2.58 -2.47
N THR A 35 3.65 3.50 -2.90
CA THR A 35 3.99 4.53 -3.88
C THR A 35 5.24 5.31 -3.46
N ASN A 36 5.40 5.63 -2.17
CA ASN A 36 6.58 6.32 -1.66
C ASN A 36 7.86 5.50 -1.83
N THR A 37 7.81 4.20 -1.58
CA THR A 37 8.95 3.30 -1.78
C THR A 37 9.30 3.17 -3.27
N CYS A 38 8.30 3.09 -4.17
CA CYS A 38 8.54 3.14 -5.61
C CYS A 38 9.28 4.43 -6.01
N LYS A 39 8.89 5.57 -5.46
CA LYS A 39 9.57 6.85 -5.71
C LYS A 39 10.99 6.87 -5.16
N SER A 40 11.22 6.30 -3.98
CA SER A 40 12.57 6.17 -3.40
C SER A 40 13.49 5.30 -4.27
N LEU A 41 12.99 4.19 -4.82
CA LEU A 41 13.73 3.38 -5.78
C LEU A 41 14.09 4.16 -7.05
N ILE A 42 13.15 4.96 -7.57
CA ILE A 42 13.40 5.84 -8.72
C ILE A 42 14.47 6.90 -8.40
N LYS A 43 14.54 7.37 -7.15
CA LYS A 43 15.61 8.24 -6.64
C LYS A 43 16.89 7.49 -6.26
N GLU A 44 17.03 6.24 -6.69
CA GLU A 44 18.24 5.43 -6.53
C GLU A 44 18.64 5.22 -5.05
N CYS A 45 17.64 5.00 -4.17
CA CYS A 45 17.91 4.76 -2.74
C CYS A 45 18.72 3.48 -2.45
N GLY A 46 18.89 2.62 -3.46
CA GLY A 46 19.56 1.32 -3.37
C GLY A 46 18.57 0.20 -3.01
N ALA A 47 18.86 -1.01 -3.50
CA ALA A 47 18.15 -2.21 -3.07
C ALA A 47 19.03 -3.46 -3.21
N GLU A 48 18.65 -4.49 -2.47
CA GLU A 48 19.26 -5.82 -2.49
C GLU A 48 18.20 -6.88 -2.67
N ILE A 49 18.42 -7.85 -3.56
CA ILE A 49 17.59 -9.04 -3.66
C ILE A 49 18.16 -10.10 -2.73
N ILE A 50 17.32 -10.74 -1.94
CA ILE A 50 17.70 -11.77 -0.97
C ILE A 50 17.07 -13.08 -1.44
N ILE A 51 17.85 -14.15 -1.47
CA ILE A 51 17.39 -15.49 -1.85
C ILE A 51 17.62 -16.41 -0.67
N GLY A 52 16.55 -17.01 -0.17
CA GLY A 52 16.59 -18.03 0.87
C GLY A 52 16.33 -19.41 0.29
N LYS A 53 17.00 -20.43 0.83
CA LYS A 53 16.72 -21.82 0.49
C LYS A 53 16.46 -22.62 1.76
N ASP A 54 15.20 -22.99 1.94
CA ASP A 54 14.81 -23.84 3.04
C ASP A 54 14.95 -25.31 2.68
N ASN A 55 15.86 -26.02 3.35
CA ASN A 55 16.13 -27.44 3.15
C ASN A 55 15.40 -28.36 4.14
N THR A 56 14.44 -27.85 4.92
CA THR A 56 13.68 -28.66 5.90
C THR A 56 12.74 -29.67 5.25
N LEU A 57 12.26 -29.41 4.04
CA LEU A 57 11.44 -30.33 3.25
C LEU A 57 12.30 -31.17 2.28
N ILE A 58 11.75 -32.30 1.84
CA ILE A 58 12.38 -33.19 0.84
C ILE A 58 12.74 -32.41 -0.44
N LYS A 59 11.85 -31.51 -0.85
CA LYS A 59 12.09 -30.56 -1.94
C LYS A 59 12.28 -29.17 -1.31
N PRO A 60 13.46 -28.55 -1.44
CA PRO A 60 13.70 -27.25 -0.84
C PRO A 60 12.77 -26.16 -1.35
N ILE A 61 12.34 -25.26 -0.48
CA ILE A 61 11.56 -24.08 -0.83
C ILE A 61 12.52 -22.92 -1.11
N ILE A 62 12.33 -22.24 -2.23
CA ILE A 62 13.03 -20.98 -2.51
C ILE A 62 12.17 -19.84 -2.02
N HIS A 63 12.77 -18.98 -1.20
CA HIS A 63 12.21 -17.71 -0.78
C HIS A 63 12.94 -16.58 -1.49
N ILE A 64 12.20 -15.54 -1.84
CA ILE A 64 12.78 -14.31 -2.35
C ILE A 64 12.35 -13.14 -1.50
N GLY A 65 13.29 -12.24 -1.25
CA GLY A 65 13.01 -10.92 -0.73
C GLY A 65 13.68 -9.82 -1.55
N ILE A 66 13.18 -8.61 -1.39
CA ILE A 66 13.88 -7.40 -1.76
C ILE A 66 13.91 -6.44 -0.57
N LYS A 67 15.11 -5.99 -0.22
CA LYS A 67 15.34 -4.95 0.77
C LYS A 67 15.57 -3.64 0.02
N ILE A 68 14.66 -2.69 0.20
CA ILE A 68 14.68 -1.38 -0.44
C ILE A 68 15.07 -0.35 0.61
N PHE A 69 16.17 0.37 0.40
CA PHE A 69 16.68 1.34 1.37
C PHE A 69 15.98 2.71 1.27
N ASP A 70 14.65 2.70 1.22
CA ASP A 70 13.81 3.91 1.22
C ASP A 70 13.89 4.72 2.51
N ASP A 71 14.24 4.05 3.61
CA ASP A 71 14.88 4.64 4.78
C ASP A 71 16.20 3.91 5.06
N LYS A 72 17.28 4.65 5.24
CA LYS A 72 18.62 4.07 5.46
C LYS A 72 18.74 3.19 6.71
N ILE A 73 17.93 3.45 7.71
CA ILE A 73 17.98 2.72 8.99
C ILE A 73 16.94 1.60 8.98
N ASN A 74 15.76 1.88 8.43
CA ASN A 74 14.62 0.97 8.45
C ASN A 74 14.13 0.67 7.02
N PRO A 75 14.93 -0.07 6.22
CA PRO A 75 14.56 -0.35 4.83
C PRO A 75 13.27 -1.16 4.75
N LEU A 76 12.44 -0.90 3.74
CA LEU A 76 11.33 -1.78 3.44
C LEU A 76 11.86 -3.16 3.01
N LEU A 77 11.38 -4.20 3.68
CA LEU A 77 11.61 -5.58 3.30
C LEU A 77 10.31 -6.19 2.78
N LEU A 78 10.34 -6.63 1.53
CA LEU A 78 9.27 -7.42 0.89
C LEU A 78 9.78 -8.85 0.72
N THR A 79 8.97 -9.85 1.06
CA THR A 79 9.33 -11.26 1.00
C THR A 79 8.20 -12.12 0.44
N GLY A 80 8.55 -13.27 -0.10
CA GLY A 80 7.61 -14.25 -0.62
C GLY A 80 8.28 -15.60 -0.86
N ALA A 81 7.44 -16.64 -0.97
CA ALA A 81 7.87 -17.99 -1.30
C ALA A 81 7.56 -18.29 -2.78
N HIS A 82 8.52 -18.88 -3.49
CA HIS A 82 8.26 -19.42 -4.81
C HIS A 82 7.43 -20.70 -4.70
N ARG A 83 6.23 -20.64 -5.27
CA ARG A 83 5.24 -21.74 -5.21
C ARG A 83 4.95 -22.32 -6.57
N PHE A 84 5.35 -21.61 -7.63
CA PHE A 84 5.12 -22.01 -9.00
C PHE A 84 6.43 -22.35 -9.70
N ARG A 85 6.40 -23.40 -10.53
CA ARG A 85 7.59 -23.86 -11.27
C ARG A 85 8.12 -22.77 -12.19
N GLU A 86 7.23 -21.94 -12.73
CA GLU A 86 7.52 -20.81 -13.60
C GLU A 86 8.37 -19.74 -12.90
N GLU A 87 8.13 -19.47 -11.62
CA GLU A 87 8.88 -18.48 -10.83
C GLU A 87 10.32 -18.92 -10.62
N ASN A 88 10.51 -20.18 -10.23
CA ASN A 88 11.84 -20.79 -10.09
C ASN A 88 12.59 -20.81 -11.43
N LYS A 89 11.89 -21.15 -12.53
CA LYS A 89 12.46 -21.15 -13.87
C LYS A 89 12.86 -19.74 -14.31
N ALA A 90 12.01 -18.73 -14.07
CA ALA A 90 12.28 -17.34 -14.42
C ALA A 90 13.47 -16.79 -13.62
N LEU A 91 13.54 -17.04 -12.31
CA LEU A 91 14.69 -16.67 -11.48
C LEU A 91 16.00 -17.25 -12.03
N ILE A 92 16.05 -18.55 -12.33
CA ILE A 92 17.25 -19.20 -12.89
C ILE A 92 17.66 -18.56 -14.22
N LYS A 93 16.70 -18.21 -15.09
CA LYS A 93 16.99 -17.52 -16.35
C LYS A 93 17.49 -16.09 -16.14
N ILE A 94 16.88 -15.36 -15.22
CA ILE A 94 17.26 -13.99 -14.85
C ILE A 94 18.69 -13.96 -14.33
N LEU A 95 19.05 -14.87 -13.43
CA LEU A 95 20.42 -14.96 -12.87
C LEU A 95 21.48 -15.33 -13.92
N LYS A 96 21.10 -15.98 -15.02
CA LYS A 96 21.98 -16.28 -16.17
C LYS A 96 22.10 -15.12 -17.15
N SER A 97 21.28 -14.08 -17.00
CA SER A 97 21.23 -12.93 -17.90
C SER A 97 22.04 -11.78 -17.30
N GLU A 98 22.63 -10.94 -18.16
CA GLU A 98 23.38 -9.75 -17.70
C GLU A 98 22.45 -8.67 -17.11
N SER A 99 21.21 -8.62 -17.59
CA SER A 99 20.18 -7.70 -17.12
C SER A 99 18.78 -8.27 -17.35
N CYS A 100 17.78 -7.71 -16.68
CA CYS A 100 16.37 -8.01 -16.96
C CYS A 100 15.49 -6.75 -16.77
N LEU A 101 14.26 -6.80 -17.27
CA LEU A 101 13.31 -5.71 -17.12
C LEU A 101 12.71 -5.73 -15.71
N VAL A 102 12.42 -4.54 -15.19
CA VAL A 102 11.69 -4.38 -13.93
C VAL A 102 10.43 -3.56 -14.17
N GLY A 103 9.30 -4.03 -13.64
CA GLY A 103 8.06 -3.28 -13.57
C GLY A 103 7.73 -2.91 -12.14
N LEU A 104 7.60 -1.62 -11.84
CA LEU A 104 7.12 -1.14 -10.54
C LEU A 104 5.61 -0.95 -10.55
N TYR A 105 4.93 -1.53 -9.57
CA TYR A 105 3.50 -1.43 -9.35
C TYR A 105 3.22 -0.78 -8.00
N ASN A 106 2.22 0.10 -7.96
CA ASN A 106 1.79 0.73 -6.71
C ASN A 106 0.70 -0.08 -6.00
N GLU A 107 0.15 0.43 -4.91
CA GLU A 107 -0.88 -0.21 -4.07
C GLU A 107 -2.14 -0.62 -4.86
N LEU A 108 -2.48 0.12 -5.92
CA LEU A 108 -3.60 -0.14 -6.84
C LEU A 108 -3.34 -1.32 -7.79
N GLY A 109 -2.11 -1.85 -7.84
CA GLY A 109 -1.70 -2.85 -8.84
C GLY A 109 -1.50 -2.24 -10.22
N VAL A 110 -1.27 -0.92 -10.31
CA VAL A 110 -1.01 -0.22 -11.57
C VAL A 110 0.48 -0.08 -11.78
N LEU A 111 0.93 -0.38 -13.00
CA LEU A 111 2.31 -0.16 -13.42
C LEU A 111 2.60 1.35 -13.46
N VAL A 112 3.55 1.80 -12.65
CA VAL A 112 3.92 3.21 -12.50
C VAL A 112 5.25 3.55 -13.15
N SER A 113 6.15 2.58 -13.29
CA SER A 113 7.48 2.80 -13.87
C SER A 113 8.06 1.48 -14.38
N ARG A 114 8.97 1.57 -15.35
CA ARG A 114 9.79 0.46 -15.84
C ARG A 114 11.27 0.85 -15.83
N CYS A 115 12.15 -0.12 -15.63
CA CYS A 115 13.59 0.09 -15.76
C CYS A 115 14.30 -1.22 -16.12
N GLN A 116 15.62 -1.17 -16.23
CA GLN A 116 16.48 -2.35 -16.30
C GLN A 116 17.18 -2.54 -14.96
N VAL A 117 17.33 -3.79 -14.52
CA VAL A 117 18.18 -4.13 -13.38
C VAL A 117 19.43 -4.86 -13.85
N VAL A 118 20.57 -4.48 -13.27
CA VAL A 118 21.86 -5.14 -13.46
C VAL A 118 22.31 -5.72 -12.12
N PHE A 119 22.82 -6.95 -12.15
CA PHE A 119 23.32 -7.63 -10.96
C PHE A 119 24.82 -7.38 -10.82
N ASN A 120 25.23 -6.85 -9.67
CA ASN A 120 26.63 -6.52 -9.37
C ASN A 120 27.31 -7.62 -8.53
N SER A 121 26.80 -8.84 -8.61
CA SER A 121 27.24 -10.00 -7.82
C SER A 121 27.51 -11.19 -8.73
N ASP A 122 28.36 -12.12 -8.27
CA ASP A 122 28.60 -13.39 -8.95
C ASP A 122 27.35 -14.27 -8.87
N THR A 123 26.53 -14.23 -9.92
CA THR A 123 25.28 -14.99 -10.00
C THR A 123 25.51 -16.49 -10.14
N GLN A 124 26.74 -16.95 -10.44
CA GLN A 124 27.04 -18.37 -10.56
C GLN A 124 26.92 -19.10 -9.21
N GLN A 125 27.47 -18.51 -8.14
CA GLN A 125 27.36 -19.09 -6.79
C GLN A 125 25.90 -19.20 -6.34
N ILE A 126 25.06 -18.27 -6.80
CA ILE A 126 23.63 -18.27 -6.49
C ILE A 126 22.90 -19.36 -7.27
N LEU A 127 23.26 -19.58 -8.54
CA LEU A 127 22.73 -20.69 -9.32
C LEU A 127 23.11 -22.05 -8.71
N GLU A 128 24.34 -22.19 -8.22
CA GLU A 128 24.80 -23.38 -7.49
C GLU A 128 24.04 -23.56 -6.17
N PHE A 129 23.82 -22.47 -5.43
CA PHE A 129 23.02 -22.45 -4.19
C PHE A 129 21.58 -22.91 -4.42
N ILE A 130 20.89 -22.36 -5.43
CA ILE A 130 19.52 -22.74 -5.80
C ILE A 130 19.49 -24.23 -6.21
N GLY A 131 20.38 -24.65 -7.11
CA GLY A 131 20.42 -26.00 -7.64
C GLY A 131 19.47 -26.21 -8.83
N GLY A 132 19.06 -27.47 -9.05
CA GLY A 132 18.25 -27.86 -10.21
C GLY A 132 16.76 -27.58 -10.04
N LEU A 133 16.09 -27.10 -11.11
CA LEU A 133 14.65 -26.80 -11.08
C LEU A 133 13.78 -27.97 -10.59
N GLU A 134 14.13 -29.21 -10.99
CA GLU A 134 13.34 -30.41 -10.65
C GLU A 134 13.43 -30.83 -9.18
N THR A 135 14.44 -30.32 -8.45
CA THR A 135 14.63 -30.61 -7.03
C THR A 135 13.86 -29.66 -6.12
N LEU A 136 13.34 -28.56 -6.66
CA LEU A 136 12.70 -27.51 -5.88
C LEU A 136 11.22 -27.79 -5.62
N TYR A 137 10.72 -27.23 -4.52
CA TYR A 137 9.30 -27.21 -4.20
C TYR A 137 8.51 -26.36 -5.20
N PHE A 138 7.32 -26.83 -5.53
CA PHE A 138 6.25 -26.09 -6.19
C PHE A 138 4.92 -26.73 -5.77
N GLY A 139 3.94 -25.93 -5.35
CA GLY A 139 2.73 -26.44 -4.71
C GLY A 139 1.89 -25.37 -4.02
N ASP A 140 0.94 -25.83 -3.21
CA ASP A 140 0.01 -24.97 -2.48
C ASP A 140 0.69 -24.17 -1.37
N PHE A 141 0.06 -23.08 -0.92
CA PHE A 141 0.55 -22.30 0.22
C PHE A 141 0.10 -22.95 1.54
N THR A 142 0.75 -24.06 1.91
CA THR A 142 0.43 -24.84 3.10
C THR A 142 0.99 -24.20 4.38
N GLY A 143 0.64 -24.76 5.54
CA GLY A 143 1.19 -24.32 6.84
C GLY A 143 2.71 -24.40 6.88
N GLU A 144 3.30 -25.43 6.29
CA GLU A 144 4.76 -25.58 6.21
C GLU A 144 5.42 -24.46 5.39
N VAL A 145 4.78 -24.02 4.30
CA VAL A 145 5.30 -22.89 3.50
C VAL A 145 5.19 -21.57 4.27
N ILE A 146 4.15 -21.41 5.09
CA ILE A 146 3.99 -20.25 5.97
C ILE A 146 5.08 -20.24 7.05
N ASP A 147 5.27 -21.35 7.77
CA ASP A 147 6.30 -21.46 8.81
C ASP A 147 7.72 -21.26 8.24
N SER A 148 7.94 -21.74 7.01
CA SER A 148 9.17 -21.55 6.24
C SER A 148 9.39 -20.09 5.85
N LEU A 149 8.34 -19.38 5.41
CA LEU A 149 8.42 -17.95 5.08
C LEU A 149 8.64 -17.09 6.34
N ASP A 150 7.97 -17.41 7.45
CA ASP A 150 8.18 -16.76 8.75
C ASP A 150 9.63 -16.94 9.23
N SER A 151 10.20 -18.13 9.02
CA SER A 151 11.61 -18.41 9.32
C SER A 151 12.57 -17.66 8.39
N PHE A 152 12.20 -17.45 7.12
CA PHE A 152 12.97 -16.65 6.18
C PHE A 152 13.00 -15.18 6.60
N ASP A 153 11.85 -14.61 6.94
CA ASP A 153 11.72 -13.26 7.48
C ASP A 153 12.54 -13.07 8.76
N TYR A 154 12.46 -14.03 9.68
CA TYR A 154 13.25 -14.03 10.91
C TYR A 154 14.76 -14.08 10.65
N THR A 155 15.18 -14.87 9.66
CA THR A 155 16.61 -15.00 9.31
C THR A 155 17.15 -13.67 8.77
N ILE A 156 16.35 -12.92 8.01
CA ILE A 156 16.74 -11.61 7.48
C ILE A 156 16.71 -10.54 8.60
N ASP A 157 15.70 -10.59 9.46
CA ASP A 157 15.47 -9.62 10.54
C ASP A 157 14.95 -10.32 11.80
N ASN A 158 15.89 -10.64 12.70
CA ASN A 158 15.61 -11.35 13.94
C ASN A 158 14.86 -10.51 14.99
N THR A 159 14.56 -9.25 14.70
CA THR A 159 13.71 -8.42 15.57
C THR A 159 12.23 -8.74 15.40
N ARG A 160 11.87 -9.41 14.30
CA ARG A 160 10.50 -9.90 14.04
C ARG A 160 10.20 -11.11 14.91
N GLN A 161 8.99 -11.15 15.45
CA GLN A 161 8.54 -12.22 16.34
C GLN A 161 7.64 -13.19 15.57
N PHE A 162 8.11 -14.43 15.46
CA PHE A 162 7.38 -15.55 14.85
C PHE A 162 7.33 -16.73 15.82
N LYS A 163 6.45 -17.70 15.56
CA LYS A 163 6.31 -18.90 16.38
C LYS A 163 7.38 -19.92 15.96
N ASN A 164 8.31 -20.23 16.86
CA ASN A 164 9.35 -21.26 16.66
C ASN A 164 10.19 -21.11 15.36
N PRO A 165 10.77 -19.93 15.07
CA PRO A 165 11.53 -19.74 13.84
C PRO A 165 12.84 -20.53 13.86
N TYR A 166 13.32 -20.90 12.67
CA TYR A 166 14.65 -21.45 12.45
C TYR A 166 15.44 -20.61 11.45
N LEU A 167 16.74 -20.87 11.34
CA LEU A 167 17.61 -20.16 10.39
C LEU A 167 17.57 -20.84 9.03
N ILE A 168 17.45 -20.04 7.98
CA ILE A 168 17.48 -20.46 6.58
C ILE A 168 18.80 -19.99 5.95
N ASP A 169 19.35 -20.78 5.01
CA ASP A 169 20.54 -20.33 4.28
C ASP A 169 20.17 -19.17 3.34
N LEU A 170 20.98 -18.10 3.33
CA LEU A 170 20.71 -16.88 2.57
C LEU A 170 21.86 -16.53 1.62
N MET A 171 21.50 -16.00 0.45
CA MET A 171 22.38 -15.32 -0.49
C MET A 171 21.81 -13.94 -0.83
N THR A 172 22.66 -12.92 -0.96
CA THR A 172 22.24 -11.55 -1.28
C THR A 172 22.85 -11.11 -2.62
N ILE A 173 22.04 -10.41 -3.42
CA ILE A 173 22.42 -9.85 -4.72
C ILE A 173 22.31 -8.35 -4.65
N ASN A 174 23.44 -7.67 -4.87
CA ASN A 174 23.43 -6.24 -5.07
C ASN A 174 22.90 -5.93 -6.46
N CYS A 175 21.93 -5.03 -6.54
CA CYS A 175 21.27 -4.69 -7.79
C CYS A 175 21.28 -3.19 -8.04
N GLU A 176 21.43 -2.80 -9.31
CA GLU A 176 21.40 -1.41 -9.75
C GLU A 176 20.26 -1.24 -10.77
N PHE A 177 19.34 -0.32 -10.50
CA PHE A 177 18.23 -0.01 -11.38
C PHE A 177 18.58 1.18 -12.27
N LYS A 178 18.53 0.98 -13.59
CA LYS A 178 18.95 1.95 -14.61
C LYS A 178 17.84 2.22 -15.61
N ASN A 179 17.93 3.36 -16.29
CA ASN A 179 17.08 3.70 -17.44
C ASN A 179 15.58 3.71 -17.09
N TRP A 180 15.22 4.45 -16.04
CA TRP A 180 13.82 4.61 -15.63
C TRP A 180 12.96 5.23 -16.74
N ASN A 181 11.83 4.59 -17.01
CA ASN A 181 10.78 5.06 -17.89
C ASN A 181 9.46 5.12 -17.11
N HIS A 182 8.97 6.33 -16.88
CA HIS A 182 7.75 6.58 -16.11
C HIS A 182 6.51 6.41 -16.98
N VAL A 183 5.51 5.72 -16.44
CA VAL A 183 4.27 5.41 -17.17
C VAL A 183 3.21 6.45 -16.84
N ASP A 184 2.58 6.98 -17.88
CA ASP A 184 1.34 7.74 -17.74
C ASP A 184 0.18 6.77 -17.50
N ALA A 185 -0.28 6.70 -16.25
CA ALA A 185 -1.43 5.90 -15.88
C ALA A 185 -2.71 6.69 -16.11
N HIS A 186 -3.56 6.18 -17.00
CA HIS A 186 -4.89 6.72 -17.27
C HIS A 186 -5.94 5.85 -16.60
N PHE A 187 -6.74 6.46 -15.75
CA PHE A 187 -7.83 5.81 -15.06
C PHE A 187 -9.14 6.13 -15.77
N ALA A 188 -9.85 5.11 -16.25
CA ALA A 188 -11.15 5.30 -16.89
C ALA A 188 -12.26 5.23 -15.83
N GLY A 189 -12.66 6.37 -15.29
CA GLY A 189 -13.84 6.48 -14.42
C GLY A 189 -15.14 6.67 -15.22
N VAL A 190 -16.26 6.54 -14.51
CA VAL A 190 -17.62 6.79 -14.98
C VAL A 190 -17.83 8.27 -15.33
N ILE A 191 -17.25 9.19 -14.55
CA ILE A 191 -17.42 10.65 -14.75
C ILE A 191 -16.13 11.34 -15.19
N GLU A 192 -15.00 10.89 -14.66
CA GLU A 192 -13.70 11.53 -14.88
C GLU A 192 -12.66 10.52 -15.33
N GLN A 193 -11.65 11.01 -16.07
CA GLN A 193 -10.53 10.19 -16.50
C GLN A 193 -9.21 10.76 -15.96
N PRO A 194 -8.92 10.60 -14.66
CA PRO A 194 -7.71 11.17 -14.10
C PRO A 194 -6.48 10.50 -14.70
N GLN A 195 -5.48 11.32 -15.01
CA GLN A 195 -4.14 10.87 -15.36
C GLN A 195 -3.21 11.13 -14.17
N THR A 196 -2.35 10.15 -13.89
CA THR A 196 -1.27 10.25 -12.91
C THR A 196 0.05 9.81 -13.52
N ARG A 197 1.13 10.39 -13.03
CA ARG A 197 2.49 10.01 -13.38
C ARG A 197 3.32 10.00 -12.10
N ILE A 198 4.17 9.00 -11.92
CA ILE A 198 4.82 8.79 -10.61
C ILE A 198 5.80 9.91 -10.24
N ASP A 199 6.46 10.51 -11.22
CA ASP A 199 7.44 11.61 -11.13
C ASP A 199 6.80 13.00 -11.07
N ASP A 200 5.47 13.11 -10.96
CA ASP A 200 4.80 14.39 -10.74
C ASP A 200 5.24 15.00 -9.40
N LEU A 201 5.64 16.27 -9.43
CA LEU A 201 6.10 17.02 -8.27
C LEU A 201 4.94 17.41 -7.34
N GLU A 202 3.71 17.48 -7.87
CA GLU A 202 2.48 17.67 -7.10
C GLU A 202 2.00 16.33 -6.50
N GLU A 203 2.85 15.74 -5.65
CA GLU A 203 2.66 14.39 -5.11
C GLU A 203 1.38 14.26 -4.25
N GLY A 204 0.91 15.36 -3.66
CA GLY A 204 -0.37 15.42 -2.94
C GLY A 204 -1.56 15.18 -3.87
N ALA A 205 -1.64 15.93 -4.97
CA ALA A 205 -2.69 15.78 -5.98
C ALA A 205 -2.67 14.38 -6.62
N THR A 206 -1.49 13.76 -6.75
CA THR A 206 -1.37 12.38 -7.22
C THR A 206 -2.01 11.39 -6.24
N LEU A 207 -1.80 11.57 -4.93
CA LEU A 207 -2.46 10.75 -3.91
C LEU A 207 -3.99 10.94 -3.94
N GLU A 208 -4.48 12.17 -4.04
CA GLU A 208 -5.92 12.46 -4.16
C GLU A 208 -6.56 11.68 -5.31
N LYS A 209 -5.93 11.69 -6.50
CA LYS A 209 -6.41 10.95 -7.68
C LYS A 209 -6.42 9.43 -7.46
N TYR A 210 -5.38 8.87 -6.83
CA TYR A 210 -5.35 7.43 -6.52
C TYR A 210 -6.46 7.02 -5.57
N VAL A 211 -6.73 7.84 -4.55
CA VAL A 211 -7.78 7.59 -3.56
C VAL A 211 -9.14 7.70 -4.23
N TRP A 212 -9.37 8.77 -4.99
CA TRP A 212 -10.63 8.95 -5.71
C TRP A 212 -10.92 7.76 -6.62
N PHE A 213 -9.95 7.36 -7.44
CA PHE A 213 -10.12 6.23 -8.36
C PHE A 213 -10.41 4.93 -7.61
N SER A 214 -9.75 4.70 -6.48
CA SER A 214 -9.91 3.45 -5.72
C SER A 214 -11.34 3.21 -5.22
N ILE A 215 -12.12 4.27 -4.96
CA ILE A 215 -13.48 4.17 -4.43
C ILE A 215 -14.56 4.63 -5.40
N GLU A 216 -14.21 5.08 -6.62
CA GLU A 216 -15.19 5.58 -7.58
C GLU A 216 -16.26 4.52 -7.91
N SER A 217 -15.83 3.27 -8.12
CA SER A 217 -16.75 2.15 -8.38
C SER A 217 -17.72 1.85 -7.23
N LEU A 218 -17.38 2.23 -5.99
CA LEU A 218 -18.25 2.07 -4.82
C LEU A 218 -19.32 3.16 -4.76
N PHE A 219 -19.01 4.36 -5.27
CA PHE A 219 -19.88 5.54 -5.20
C PHE A 219 -20.13 6.12 -6.60
N PRO A 220 -20.71 5.35 -7.53
CA PRO A 220 -20.95 5.84 -8.88
C PRO A 220 -21.84 7.08 -8.81
N PHE A 221 -21.39 8.16 -9.46
CA PHE A 221 -22.05 9.46 -9.50
C PHE A 221 -22.15 10.27 -8.20
N ASN A 222 -21.72 9.71 -7.06
CA ASN A 222 -21.78 10.38 -5.75
C ASN A 222 -20.39 10.48 -5.11
N ILE A 223 -19.38 10.75 -5.93
CA ILE A 223 -18.00 11.00 -5.52
C ILE A 223 -17.46 12.24 -6.23
N TYR A 224 -16.81 13.12 -5.47
CA TYR A 224 -16.38 14.42 -5.93
C TYR A 224 -14.98 14.73 -5.43
N LEU A 225 -14.10 15.15 -6.34
CA LEU A 225 -12.79 15.73 -6.02
C LEU A 225 -12.93 17.21 -5.70
N ASN A 226 -12.28 17.65 -4.63
CA ASN A 226 -12.13 19.03 -4.19
C ASN A 226 -13.45 19.83 -4.22
N PRO A 227 -14.58 19.31 -3.67
CA PRO A 227 -15.85 20.03 -3.61
C PRO A 227 -15.71 21.37 -2.89
N ARG A 228 -16.45 22.38 -3.35
CA ARG A 228 -16.31 23.77 -2.89
C ARG A 228 -17.59 24.34 -2.32
N PHE A 229 -17.45 25.34 -1.45
CA PHE A 229 -18.53 26.19 -0.98
C PHE A 229 -18.10 27.64 -0.93
N LYS A 230 -19.08 28.54 -0.91
CA LYS A 230 -18.85 29.98 -0.76
C LYS A 230 -18.96 30.39 0.70
N ASN A 231 -18.02 31.20 1.17
CA ASN A 231 -18.16 31.96 2.40
C ASN A 231 -17.84 33.44 2.15
N SER A 232 -17.84 34.25 3.22
CA SER A 232 -17.57 35.69 3.14
C SER A 232 -16.20 36.05 2.56
N LYS A 233 -15.25 35.11 2.51
CA LYS A 233 -13.90 35.28 1.96
C LYS A 233 -13.72 34.69 0.55
N GLY A 234 -14.80 34.19 -0.06
CA GLY A 234 -14.79 33.59 -1.40
C GLY A 234 -15.00 32.09 -1.40
N ASP A 235 -14.57 31.45 -2.49
CA ASP A 235 -14.65 29.99 -2.65
C ASP A 235 -13.63 29.31 -1.71
N LYS A 236 -14.11 28.30 -0.99
CA LYS A 236 -13.27 27.41 -0.20
C LYS A 236 -13.59 25.96 -0.52
N GLU A 237 -12.55 25.15 -0.43
CA GLU A 237 -12.67 23.71 -0.48
C GLU A 237 -13.27 23.17 0.82
N LEU A 238 -14.12 22.15 0.70
CA LEU A 238 -14.71 21.43 1.81
C LEU A 238 -13.72 20.40 2.37
N THR A 239 -13.17 19.55 1.49
CA THR A 239 -12.17 18.50 1.75
C THR A 239 -11.65 17.99 0.40
N ASP A 240 -10.58 17.20 0.39
CA ASP A 240 -10.02 16.67 -0.86
C ASP A 240 -11.01 15.75 -1.61
N ILE A 241 -11.75 14.88 -0.88
CA ILE A 241 -12.71 13.96 -1.49
C ILE A 241 -13.99 13.87 -0.65
N LEU A 242 -15.13 14.06 -1.31
CA LEU A 242 -16.45 13.79 -0.76
C LEU A 242 -17.08 12.61 -1.50
N ALA A 243 -17.49 11.58 -0.78
CA ALA A 243 -18.32 10.50 -1.31
C ALA A 243 -19.56 10.30 -0.42
N PHE A 244 -20.69 9.87 -0.97
CA PHE A 244 -21.87 9.58 -0.16
C PHE A 244 -22.86 8.63 -0.82
N TYR A 245 -23.78 8.13 0.00
CA TYR A 245 -24.97 7.40 -0.41
C TYR A 245 -26.09 7.60 0.63
N ASP A 246 -27.21 6.90 0.47
CA ASP A 246 -28.40 7.06 1.31
C ASP A 246 -28.16 6.91 2.82
N SER A 247 -27.14 6.16 3.24
CA SER A 247 -26.86 5.88 4.67
C SER A 247 -25.47 6.29 5.14
N GLY A 248 -24.62 6.89 4.30
CA GLY A 248 -23.25 7.24 4.69
C GLY A 248 -22.70 8.44 3.92
N ILE A 249 -21.92 9.27 4.63
CA ILE A 249 -21.12 10.38 4.08
C ILE A 249 -19.66 10.08 4.41
N PHE A 250 -18.77 10.30 3.45
CA PHE A 250 -17.34 10.08 3.56
C PHE A 250 -16.62 11.37 3.19
N LEU A 251 -15.89 11.93 4.15
CA LEU A 251 -15.03 13.10 3.98
C LEU A 251 -13.58 12.63 4.11
N ILE A 252 -12.81 12.73 3.05
CA ILE A 252 -11.43 12.24 3.01
C ILE A 252 -10.49 13.40 2.80
N GLU A 253 -9.59 13.59 3.75
CA GLU A 253 -8.51 14.55 3.68
C GLU A 253 -7.18 13.78 3.54
N THR A 254 -6.52 13.96 2.41
CA THR A 254 -5.27 13.29 2.08
C THR A 254 -4.06 14.14 2.48
N LYS A 255 -2.97 13.48 2.86
CA LYS A 255 -1.68 14.10 3.17
C LYS A 255 -0.54 13.23 2.64
N GLY A 256 -0.05 13.59 1.44
CA GLY A 256 1.11 12.95 0.83
C GLY A 256 2.43 13.37 1.49
N LEU A 257 3.35 12.41 1.62
CA LEU A 257 4.76 12.71 1.86
C LEU A 257 5.42 13.05 0.52
N SER A 258 6.12 14.17 0.46
CA SER A 258 6.88 14.51 -0.75
C SER A 258 8.19 13.73 -0.76
N VAL A 259 8.45 12.92 -1.79
CA VAL A 259 9.71 12.19 -1.98
C VAL A 259 10.60 12.92 -2.98
N PHE A 260 10.04 13.41 -4.09
CA PHE A 260 10.82 14.10 -5.13
C PHE A 260 11.22 15.52 -4.72
N ALA A 261 10.29 16.28 -4.13
CA ALA A 261 10.56 17.66 -3.72
C ALA A 261 11.56 17.80 -2.55
N GLN A 262 11.92 16.70 -1.88
CA GLN A 262 12.90 16.73 -0.79
C GLN A 262 14.33 16.79 -1.33
N THR A 263 15.02 17.89 -1.00
CA THR A 263 16.44 18.14 -1.32
C THR A 263 17.41 17.47 -0.34
N LYS A 264 16.94 17.13 0.86
CA LYS A 264 17.72 16.42 1.88
C LYS A 264 16.86 15.37 2.55
N GLU A 265 17.45 14.20 2.77
CA GLU A 265 16.83 13.12 3.50
C GLU A 265 16.57 13.55 4.96
N LYS A 266 15.32 13.41 5.41
CA LYS A 266 14.93 13.71 6.79
C LYS A 266 15.15 12.48 7.66
N SER A 267 15.60 12.69 8.90
CA SER A 267 15.58 11.64 9.91
C SER A 267 14.16 11.15 10.18
N MET A 268 14.02 9.90 10.62
CA MET A 268 12.72 9.30 10.97
C MET A 268 11.93 10.16 11.97
N GLU A 269 12.59 10.69 13.00
CA GLU A 269 11.97 11.60 13.98
C GLU A 269 11.35 12.85 13.35
N LYS A 270 12.03 13.46 12.36
CA LYS A 270 11.53 14.63 11.64
C LYS A 270 10.38 14.25 10.70
N LYS A 271 10.44 13.08 10.05
CA LYS A 271 9.34 12.54 9.23
C LYS A 271 8.09 12.36 10.10
N VAL A 272 8.21 11.68 11.24
CA VAL A 272 7.12 11.45 12.21
C VAL A 272 6.54 12.76 12.75
N THR A 273 7.39 13.72 13.15
CA THR A 273 6.92 15.03 13.67
C THR A 273 6.13 15.80 12.62
N THR A 274 6.60 15.82 11.38
CA THR A 274 5.90 16.46 10.25
C THR A 274 4.56 15.77 9.98
N LEU A 275 4.57 14.43 9.95
CA LEU A 275 3.37 13.61 9.73
C LEU A 275 2.30 13.88 10.79
N LYS A 276 2.69 13.91 12.08
CA LYS A 276 1.78 14.28 13.18
C LYS A 276 1.15 15.64 12.95
N LYS A 277 1.94 16.67 12.62
CA LYS A 277 1.43 18.02 12.32
C LYS A 277 0.43 18.01 11.17
N HIS A 278 0.69 17.25 10.10
CA HIS A 278 -0.21 17.14 8.96
C HIS A 278 -1.52 16.44 9.35
N ILE A 279 -1.45 15.36 10.15
CA ILE A 279 -2.63 14.68 10.68
C ILE A 279 -3.47 15.64 11.53
N LYS A 280 -2.87 16.39 12.47
CA LYS A 280 -3.62 17.36 13.29
C LYS A 280 -4.38 18.38 12.43
N LYS A 281 -3.70 18.92 11.42
CA LYS A 281 -4.30 19.88 10.48
C LYS A 281 -5.48 19.25 9.73
N ALA A 282 -5.31 18.02 9.24
CA ALA A 282 -6.36 17.29 8.53
C ALA A 282 -7.59 17.02 9.42
N ILE A 283 -7.39 16.65 10.69
CA ILE A 283 -8.47 16.50 11.67
C ILE A 283 -9.25 17.82 11.80
N THR A 284 -8.55 18.95 11.97
CA THR A 284 -9.22 20.26 12.06
C THR A 284 -9.99 20.62 10.79
N GLN A 285 -9.46 20.27 9.61
CA GLN A 285 -10.15 20.50 8.33
C GLN A 285 -11.45 19.69 8.24
N LEU A 286 -11.41 18.40 8.62
CA LEU A 286 -12.57 17.50 8.58
C LEU A 286 -13.64 17.87 9.62
N ILE A 287 -13.25 18.37 10.80
CA ILE A 287 -14.18 18.95 11.77
C ILE A 287 -14.89 20.15 11.13
N GLY A 288 -14.12 21.08 10.55
CA GLY A 288 -14.69 22.25 9.87
C GLY A 288 -15.59 21.87 8.69
N ALA A 289 -15.27 20.80 7.96
CA ALA A 289 -16.11 20.28 6.89
C ALA A 289 -17.46 19.77 7.43
N THR A 290 -17.43 19.00 8.51
CA THR A 290 -18.63 18.49 9.19
C THR A 290 -19.52 19.61 9.70
N GLU A 291 -18.96 20.63 10.36
CA GLU A 291 -19.71 21.80 10.81
C GLU A 291 -20.39 22.57 9.67
N ASN A 292 -19.80 22.57 8.47
CA ASN A 292 -20.42 23.19 7.30
C ASN A 292 -21.59 22.36 6.77
N ILE A 293 -21.50 21.02 6.82
CA ILE A 293 -22.60 20.12 6.47
C ILE A 293 -23.78 20.35 7.43
N GLU A 294 -23.51 20.35 8.74
CA GLU A 294 -24.52 20.57 9.79
C GLU A 294 -25.23 21.92 9.65
N ARG A 295 -24.48 22.98 9.31
CA ARG A 295 -25.04 24.32 9.06
C ARG A 295 -25.91 24.43 7.82
N GLY A 296 -25.96 23.40 6.99
CA GLY A 296 -26.75 23.42 5.77
C GLY A 296 -26.08 24.16 4.61
N THR A 297 -24.76 24.39 4.66
CA THR A 297 -23.99 25.02 3.57
C THR A 297 -24.24 24.32 2.23
N GLN A 298 -24.26 25.11 1.14
CA GLN A 298 -24.37 24.60 -0.22
C GLN A 298 -22.98 24.27 -0.78
N PHE A 299 -22.85 23.07 -1.34
CA PHE A 299 -21.61 22.58 -1.93
C PHE A 299 -21.76 22.42 -3.45
N PHE A 300 -20.64 22.58 -4.15
CA PHE A 300 -20.57 22.56 -5.60
C PHE A 300 -19.40 21.68 -6.05
N ASP A 301 -19.59 20.95 -7.15
CA ASP A 301 -18.53 20.19 -7.80
C ASP A 301 -17.57 21.09 -8.61
N SER A 302 -16.56 20.48 -9.23
CA SER A 302 -15.58 21.16 -10.08
C SER A 302 -16.19 21.88 -11.29
N LYS A 303 -17.40 21.50 -11.70
CA LYS A 303 -18.18 22.09 -12.82
C LYS A 303 -19.17 23.15 -12.33
N GLY A 304 -19.21 23.45 -11.04
CA GLY A 304 -20.13 24.40 -10.42
C GLY A 304 -21.56 23.87 -10.25
N LYS A 305 -21.78 22.56 -10.42
CA LYS A 305 -23.08 21.94 -10.17
C LYS A 305 -23.24 21.71 -8.67
N LYS A 306 -24.44 22.01 -8.17
CA LYS A 306 -24.78 21.79 -6.76
C LYS A 306 -24.75 20.29 -6.41
N ILE A 307 -24.12 19.97 -5.28
CA ILE A 307 -24.09 18.63 -4.70
C ILE A 307 -25.24 18.52 -3.70
N GLU A 308 -26.13 17.54 -3.91
CA GLU A 308 -27.25 17.24 -3.02
C GLU A 308 -26.90 16.00 -2.19
N LEU A 309 -26.81 16.15 -0.86
CA LEU A 309 -26.56 15.05 0.07
C LEU A 309 -27.51 15.12 1.28
N ASN A 310 -27.83 13.96 1.85
CA ASN A 310 -28.60 13.87 3.09
C ASN A 310 -27.71 14.28 4.27
N LYS A 311 -28.03 15.41 4.92
CA LYS A 311 -27.21 16.01 5.98
C LYS A 311 -27.48 15.43 7.38
N ASN A 312 -28.44 14.52 7.52
CA ASN A 312 -28.83 13.91 8.81
C ASN A 312 -28.08 12.61 9.12
N ILE A 313 -26.94 12.39 8.46
CA ILE A 313 -26.13 11.18 8.57
C ILE A 313 -24.81 11.55 9.26
N VAL A 314 -24.38 10.72 10.21
CA VAL A 314 -23.08 10.87 10.86
C VAL A 314 -21.97 10.58 9.84
N PRO A 315 -21.05 11.52 9.55
CA PRO A 315 -20.04 11.30 8.54
C PRO A 315 -18.89 10.43 9.05
N HIS A 316 -18.31 9.68 8.10
CA HIS A 316 -16.99 9.09 8.18
C HIS A 316 -15.96 10.13 7.73
N CYS A 317 -15.17 10.62 8.67
CA CYS A 317 -14.00 11.46 8.42
C CYS A 317 -12.76 10.57 8.33
N ILE A 318 -12.02 10.69 7.23
CA ILE A 318 -10.83 9.88 6.97
C ILE A 318 -9.65 10.83 6.75
N VAL A 319 -8.68 10.80 7.66
CA VAL A 319 -7.36 11.37 7.40
C VAL A 319 -6.51 10.28 6.77
N LEU A 320 -6.20 10.46 5.49
CA LEU A 320 -5.45 9.49 4.72
C LEU A 320 -4.04 9.99 4.45
N VAL A 321 -3.04 9.29 4.96
CA VAL A 321 -1.63 9.61 4.71
C VAL A 321 -1.05 8.67 3.67
N SER A 322 -0.01 9.09 2.94
CA SER A 322 0.69 8.16 2.03
C SER A 322 1.30 6.97 2.78
N GLU A 323 1.76 7.21 4.02
CA GLU A 323 2.39 6.21 4.87
C GLU A 323 2.23 6.58 6.35
N LEU A 324 1.88 5.61 7.19
CA LEU A 324 1.76 5.79 8.63
C LEU A 324 2.92 5.08 9.33
N LEU A 325 3.90 5.87 9.77
CA LEU A 325 5.15 5.39 10.34
C LEU A 325 4.96 4.85 11.77
N PRO A 326 5.35 3.61 12.09
CA PRO A 326 5.14 3.01 13.42
C PRO A 326 6.04 3.60 14.53
N PHE A 327 6.88 4.57 14.19
CA PHE A 327 7.89 5.15 15.08
C PHE A 327 7.36 6.34 15.90
N GLY A 328 7.92 6.51 17.09
CA GLY A 328 7.65 7.63 18.00
C GLY A 328 6.33 7.55 18.75
N ASP A 329 6.06 8.55 19.61
CA ASP A 329 4.88 8.56 20.49
C ASP A 329 3.61 9.15 19.84
N TRP A 330 2.56 8.33 19.71
CA TRP A 330 1.31 8.69 19.06
C TRP A 330 0.19 9.08 20.03
N GLU A 331 0.43 9.08 21.35
CA GLU A 331 -0.60 9.25 22.38
C GLU A 331 -1.39 10.55 22.21
N ASN A 332 -0.70 11.65 21.93
CA ASN A 332 -1.36 12.95 21.75
C ASN A 332 -2.29 12.99 20.53
N ILE A 333 -1.90 12.34 19.42
CA ILE A 333 -2.76 12.24 18.23
C ILE A 333 -3.96 11.35 18.52
N GLN A 334 -3.74 10.24 19.24
CA GLN A 334 -4.82 9.32 19.62
C GLN A 334 -5.87 10.02 20.49
N LYS A 335 -5.43 10.85 21.46
CA LYS A 335 -6.31 11.70 22.27
C LYS A 335 -7.09 12.70 21.41
N GLU A 336 -6.42 13.39 20.48
CA GLU A 336 -7.08 14.33 19.57
C GLU A 336 -8.15 13.66 18.69
N ILE A 337 -7.90 12.43 18.21
CA ILE A 337 -8.90 11.65 17.47
C ILE A 337 -10.13 11.38 18.34
N LEU A 338 -9.94 10.92 19.59
CA LEU A 338 -11.04 10.65 20.53
C LEU A 338 -11.85 11.91 20.83
N ILE A 339 -11.18 13.04 21.09
CA ILE A 339 -11.82 14.33 21.36
C ILE A 339 -12.66 14.75 20.15
N ALA A 340 -12.08 14.71 18.94
CA ALA A 340 -12.77 15.06 17.70
C ALA A 340 -14.04 14.21 17.45
N MET A 341 -13.96 12.88 17.67
CA MET A 341 -15.12 12.01 17.54
C MET A 341 -16.24 12.36 18.51
N CYS A 342 -15.91 12.64 19.77
CA CYS A 342 -16.88 12.97 20.81
C CYS A 342 -17.51 14.35 20.60
N GLU A 343 -16.70 15.37 20.34
CA GLU A 343 -17.16 16.76 20.25
C GLU A 343 -17.90 17.03 18.95
N SER A 344 -17.42 16.49 17.83
CA SER A 344 -18.01 16.71 16.50
C SER A 344 -19.00 15.61 16.07
N LYS A 345 -19.22 14.59 16.90
CA LYS A 345 -20.12 13.45 16.63
C LYS A 345 -19.86 12.80 15.26
N ILE A 346 -18.60 12.45 15.01
CA ILE A 346 -18.14 11.84 13.75
C ILE A 346 -17.48 10.48 14.00
N PHE A 347 -17.39 9.66 12.95
CA PHE A 347 -16.43 8.57 12.91
C PHE A 347 -15.12 9.08 12.31
N LEU A 348 -14.03 9.12 13.07
CA LEU A 348 -12.75 9.61 12.59
C LEU A 348 -11.74 8.46 12.49
N ASN A 349 -11.24 8.24 11.28
CA ASN A 349 -10.24 7.22 11.00
C ASN A 349 -8.97 7.89 10.48
N VAL A 350 -7.82 7.55 11.07
CA VAL A 350 -6.51 7.87 10.52
C VAL A 350 -5.87 6.57 10.05
N LEU A 351 -5.48 6.53 8.79
CA LEU A 351 -4.83 5.37 8.19
C LEU A 351 -3.97 5.78 7.00
N ASP A 352 -3.07 4.89 6.58
CA ASP A 352 -2.34 5.09 5.33
C ASP A 352 -3.06 4.49 4.14
N PHE A 353 -2.58 4.85 2.94
CA PHE A 353 -3.17 4.39 1.69
C PHE A 353 -3.16 2.87 1.55
N ARG A 354 -2.15 2.18 2.07
CA ARG A 354 -2.10 0.72 2.08
C ARG A 354 -3.28 0.12 2.83
N GLU A 355 -3.51 0.51 4.09
CA GLU A 355 -4.65 0.02 4.87
C GLU A 355 -5.98 0.40 4.23
N PHE A 356 -6.08 1.60 3.65
CA PHE A 356 -7.29 2.02 2.95
C PHE A 356 -7.62 1.09 1.79
N MET A 357 -6.62 0.76 0.98
CA MET A 357 -6.77 -0.18 -0.11
C MET A 357 -7.16 -1.57 0.38
N THR A 358 -6.62 -2.05 1.51
CA THR A 358 -7.06 -3.30 2.13
C THR A 358 -8.55 -3.24 2.45
N LEU A 359 -9.05 -2.17 3.08
CA LEU A 359 -10.49 -2.01 3.35
C LEU A 359 -11.33 -2.01 2.07
N VAL A 360 -10.92 -1.21 1.08
CA VAL A 360 -11.62 -1.05 -0.21
C VAL A 360 -11.70 -2.37 -0.98
N LYS A 361 -10.62 -3.12 -1.09
CA LYS A 361 -10.60 -4.42 -1.79
C LYS A 361 -11.54 -5.44 -1.14
N ASN A 362 -11.73 -5.37 0.18
CA ASN A 362 -12.60 -6.29 0.91
C ASN A 362 -14.09 -5.91 0.86
N THR A 363 -14.44 -4.77 0.27
CA THR A 363 -15.84 -4.35 0.11
C THR A 363 -16.64 -5.20 -0.87
N LYS A 364 -15.98 -6.00 -1.71
CA LYS A 364 -16.63 -6.76 -2.79
C LYS A 364 -17.52 -5.87 -3.68
N GLY A 365 -17.12 -4.62 -3.88
CA GLY A 365 -17.86 -3.63 -4.66
C GLY A 365 -19.05 -2.98 -3.96
N LYS A 366 -19.22 -3.19 -2.65
CA LYS A 366 -20.36 -2.65 -1.86
C LYS A 366 -19.92 -1.56 -0.90
N LYS A 367 -20.38 -0.33 -1.12
CA LYS A 367 -20.14 0.84 -0.25
C LYS A 367 -20.57 0.61 1.21
N GLU A 368 -21.62 -0.18 1.44
CA GLU A 368 -22.10 -0.54 2.77
C GLU A 368 -21.06 -1.35 3.57
N TYR A 369 -20.20 -2.10 2.89
CA TYR A 369 -19.12 -2.82 3.55
C TYR A 369 -17.97 -1.90 3.94
N LEU A 370 -17.68 -0.87 3.13
CA LEU A 370 -16.70 0.16 3.51
C LEU A 370 -17.15 0.89 4.78
N ASP A 371 -18.41 1.30 4.82
CA ASP A 371 -19.07 1.90 6.00
C ASP A 371 -18.90 0.99 7.23
N TYR A 372 -19.34 -0.26 7.12
CA TYR A 372 -19.21 -1.26 8.18
C TYR A 372 -17.77 -1.41 8.67
N TYR A 373 -16.79 -1.56 7.76
CA TYR A 373 -15.40 -1.75 8.15
C TYR A 373 -14.80 -0.53 8.84
N LEU A 374 -15.15 0.68 8.41
CA LEU A 374 -14.72 1.90 9.10
C LEU A 374 -15.32 2.01 10.50
N ILE A 375 -16.59 1.62 10.70
CA ILE A 375 -17.19 1.54 12.04
C ILE A 375 -16.45 0.52 12.91
N GLN A 376 -16.15 -0.68 12.39
CA GLN A 376 -15.43 -1.71 13.14
C GLN A 376 -14.01 -1.24 13.50
N ARG A 377 -13.33 -0.56 12.57
CA ARG A 377 -12.03 0.04 12.82
C ARG A 377 -12.11 1.09 13.93
N THR A 378 -13.10 1.97 13.92
CA THR A 378 -13.29 2.96 14.99
C THR A 378 -13.52 2.29 16.35
N LYS A 379 -14.34 1.22 16.41
CA LYS A 379 -14.53 0.44 17.66
C LYS A 379 -13.20 -0.11 18.18
N LYS A 380 -12.41 -0.74 17.30
CA LYS A 380 -11.09 -1.29 17.64
C LYS A 380 -10.10 -0.21 18.05
N PHE A 381 -10.18 0.97 17.44
CA PHE A 381 -9.38 2.13 17.84
C PHE A 381 -9.74 2.59 19.26
N VAL A 382 -11.03 2.67 19.61
CA VAL A 382 -11.45 3.03 20.96
C VAL A 382 -11.01 1.99 22.00
N GLU A 383 -11.09 0.70 21.65
CA GLU A 383 -10.68 -0.42 22.50
C GLU A 383 -9.17 -0.40 22.80
N TYR A 384 -8.34 -0.36 21.75
CA TYR A 384 -6.89 -0.53 21.88
C TYR A 384 -6.11 0.79 21.95
N LYS A 385 -6.73 1.91 21.61
CA LYS A 385 -6.11 3.25 21.51
C LYS A 385 -4.82 3.21 20.69
N ASN A 386 -4.82 2.47 19.58
CA ASN A 386 -3.69 2.36 18.69
C ASN A 386 -4.08 2.91 17.32
N ILE A 387 -3.29 3.83 16.77
CA ILE A 387 -3.53 4.42 15.45
C ILE A 387 -3.05 3.49 14.31
N HIS A 388 -2.10 2.60 14.61
CA HIS A 388 -1.47 1.68 13.66
C HIS A 388 -2.26 0.38 13.48
N LEU A 389 -3.59 0.45 13.57
CA LEU A 389 -4.43 -0.72 13.32
C LEU A 389 -4.26 -1.19 11.88
N ARG A 390 -4.11 -2.50 11.70
CA ARG A 390 -4.05 -3.17 10.41
C ARG A 390 -5.17 -4.18 10.29
N THR A 391 -5.82 -4.20 9.13
CA THR A 391 -6.85 -5.20 8.82
C THR A 391 -6.18 -6.51 8.43
N ILE A 392 -6.44 -7.55 9.22
CA ILE A 392 -6.03 -8.91 8.86
C ILE A 392 -7.21 -9.56 8.14
N VAL A 393 -7.06 -9.80 6.84
CA VAL A 393 -8.05 -10.55 6.07
C VAL A 393 -7.81 -12.03 6.33
N THR A 394 -8.61 -12.63 7.20
CA THR A 394 -8.64 -14.08 7.34
C THR A 394 -9.43 -14.65 6.17
N GLY A 395 -8.73 -15.22 5.18
CA GLY A 395 -9.36 -16.13 4.23
C GLY A 395 -10.00 -17.31 4.98
N GLN A 396 -11.06 -17.89 4.39
CA GLN A 396 -11.55 -19.22 4.78
C GLN A 396 -10.34 -20.16 4.87
N ASN A 397 -9.96 -20.55 6.10
CA ASN A 397 -8.89 -21.49 6.54
C ASN A 397 -8.20 -21.06 7.85
N ARG A 398 -8.60 -19.95 8.51
CA ARG A 398 -8.13 -19.59 9.87
C ARG A 398 -9.19 -19.73 10.97
N LEU A 399 -10.14 -20.64 10.80
CA LEU A 399 -11.12 -20.99 11.83
C LEU A 399 -11.16 -22.51 11.97
N GLU A 400 -10.13 -23.05 12.61
CA GLU A 400 -10.16 -24.19 13.53
C GLU A 400 -8.83 -24.12 14.28
N ASP A 401 -8.85 -24.42 15.58
CA ASP A 401 -7.73 -24.31 16.52
C ASP A 401 -7.40 -22.90 17.04
N GLN A 402 -8.34 -22.29 17.78
CA GLN A 402 -8.06 -21.68 19.10
C GLN A 402 -9.35 -21.66 19.95
N GLU A 403 -9.62 -22.75 20.65
CA GLU A 403 -10.29 -22.74 21.95
C GLU A 403 -9.37 -23.49 22.94
N PRO A 404 -9.41 -23.11 24.23
CA PRO A 404 -8.24 -22.86 25.10
C PRO A 404 -7.29 -24.03 25.38
#